data_AF-A0A5K1FM46-F1
#
_entry.id   AF-A0A5K1FM46-F1
#
_cell.length_a   1.000
_cell.length_b   1.000
_cell.length_c   1.000
_cell.angle_alpha   90.00
_cell.angle_beta   90.00
_cell.angle_gamma   90.00
#
_symmetry.space_group_name_H-M   'P 1'
#
loop_
_entity.id
_entity.type
_entity.pdbx_description
1 polymer ?
#
loop_
_entity_poly.entity_id
_entity_poly.type
_entity_poly.pdbx_seq_one_letter_code
_entity_poly.pdbx_strand_id
1 'polypeptide(L)' 'LEQLPQHMPALKSLMVWACDSLKALVNMPALESLELSYCDGLEHLHDIPALKSLM' A
#
# COMPACT_ATOMS: atom_id res chain seq x y z
N LEU A 1 -2.55 -2.44 -14.33
CA LEU A 1 -3.36 -2.81 -13.16
C LEU A 1 -3.50 -1.54 -12.33
N GLU A 2 -4.64 -0.86 -12.40
CA GLU A 2 -4.81 0.46 -11.76
C GLU A 2 -5.12 0.37 -10.26
N GLN A 3 -5.41 -0.84 -9.75
CA GLN A 3 -5.76 -1.09 -8.35
C GLN A 3 -5.23 -2.45 -7.89
N LEU A 4 -4.65 -2.49 -6.68
CA LEU A 4 -4.32 -3.72 -5.98
C LEU A 4 -5.61 -4.42 -5.50
N PRO A 5 -5.58 -5.74 -5.22
CA PRO A 5 -6.71 -6.44 -4.62
C PRO A 5 -7.16 -5.71 -3.35
N GLN A 6 -8.42 -5.31 -3.30
CA GLN A 6 -8.98 -4.43 -2.27
C GLN A 6 -9.17 -5.10 -0.91
N HIS A 7 -8.59 -6.27 -0.66
CA HIS A 7 -8.70 -6.93 0.64
C HIS A 7 -7.57 -7.94 0.83
N MET A 8 -6.56 -7.56 1.62
CA MET A 8 -5.41 -8.40 1.93
C MET A 8 -5.19 -8.43 3.45
N PRO A 9 -6.04 -9.15 4.20
CA PRO A 9 -6.09 -9.07 5.66
C PRO A 9 -4.86 -9.69 6.35
N ALA A 10 -4.07 -10.48 5.63
CA ALA A 10 -2.86 -11.14 6.17
C ALA A 10 -1.56 -10.53 5.65
N LEU A 11 -1.60 -9.52 4.77
CA LEU A 11 -0.41 -8.93 4.18
C LEU A 11 0.29 -8.07 5.22
N LYS A 12 1.55 -8.39 5.54
CA LYS A 12 2.36 -7.69 6.55
C LYS A 12 3.36 -6.71 5.97
N SER A 13 3.83 -6.96 4.75
CA SER A 13 4.80 -6.11 4.07
C SER A 13 4.41 -5.97 2.61
N LEU A 14 4.44 -4.73 2.11
CA LEU A 14 4.17 -4.40 0.73
C LEU A 14 5.29 -3.50 0.22
N MET A 15 5.81 -3.82 -0.95
CA MET A 15 6.86 -3.08 -1.61
C MET A 15 6.39 -2.79 -3.03
N VAL A 16 6.34 -1.52 -3.41
CA VAL A 16 5.88 -1.08 -4.73
C VAL A 16 6.94 -0.20 -5.34
N TRP A 17 7.29 -0.51 -6.59
CA TRP A 17 8.31 0.20 -7.34
C TRP A 17 7.77 0.64 -8.70
N ALA A 18 8.13 1.86 -9.12
CA ALA A 18 7.84 2.41 -10.45
C ALA A 18 6.36 2.29 -10.83
N CYS A 19 5.46 2.70 -9.94
CA CYS A 19 4.01 2.53 -10.10
C CYS A 19 3.25 3.85 -9.95
N ASP A 20 3.36 4.71 -10.96
CA ASP A 20 2.69 6.02 -10.99
C ASP A 20 1.16 5.90 -11.13
N SER A 21 0.66 4.74 -11.56
CA SER A 21 -0.78 4.47 -11.63
C SER A 21 -1.39 4.11 -10.28
N LEU A 22 -0.59 3.82 -9.25
CA LEU A 22 -1.10 3.41 -7.95
C LEU A 22 -1.61 4.63 -7.17
N LYS A 23 -2.92 4.83 -7.18
CA LYS A 23 -3.56 5.98 -6.52
C LYS A 23 -3.96 5.74 -5.08
N ALA A 24 -4.28 4.49 -4.73
CA ALA A 24 -4.80 4.15 -3.42
C ALA A 24 -4.38 2.74 -2.98
N LEU A 25 -4.16 2.62 -1.67
CA LEU A 25 -3.94 1.37 -0.96
C LEU A 25 -4.97 1.28 0.17
N VAL A 26 -5.82 0.25 0.12
CA VAL A 26 -6.95 0.07 1.04
C VAL A 26 -7.03 -1.35 1.58
N ASN A 27 -7.61 -1.51 2.77
CA ASN A 27 -7.98 -2.80 3.38
C ASN A 27 -6.80 -3.78 3.56
N MET A 28 -5.76 -3.31 4.24
CA MET A 28 -4.60 -4.12 4.62
C MET A 28 -4.37 -4.02 6.14
N PRO A 29 -5.31 -4.54 6.95
CA PRO A 29 -5.32 -4.33 8.39
C PRO A 29 -4.11 -4.90 9.13
N ALA A 30 -3.40 -5.87 8.54
CA ALA A 30 -2.19 -6.46 9.10
C ALA A 30 -0.90 -5.87 8.52
N LEU A 31 -0.95 -4.86 7.66
CA LEU A 31 0.22 -4.31 7.00
C LEU A 31 1.06 -3.53 8.01
N GLU A 32 2.28 -4.00 8.26
CA GLU A 32 3.22 -3.43 9.22
C GLU A 32 4.28 -2.56 8.53
N SER A 33 4.61 -2.86 7.27
CA SER A 33 5.64 -2.15 6.50
C SER A 33 5.19 -1.88 5.07
N LEU A 34 5.32 -0.63 4.63
CA LEU A 34 5.06 -0.20 3.26
C LEU A 34 6.30 0.51 2.73
N GLU A 35 6.85 0.00 1.63
CA GLU A 35 7.95 0.64 0.90
C GLU A 35 7.48 1.06 -0.48
N LEU A 36 7.71 2.32 -0.82
CA LEU A 36 7.34 2.91 -2.10
C LEU A 36 8.58 3.54 -2.74
N SER A 37 8.87 3.19 -3.99
CA SER A 37 9.90 3.91 -4.76
C SER A 37 9.39 4.24 -6.14
N TYR A 38 9.60 5.48 -6.59
CA TYR A 38 9.09 5.96 -7.87
C TYR A 38 7.59 5.69 -8.03
N CYS A 39 6.81 6.10 -7.04
CA CYS A 39 5.35 5.93 -7.02
C CYS A 39 4.72 7.29 -6.73
N ASP A 40 4.75 8.18 -7.71
CA ASP A 40 4.36 9.59 -7.51
C ASP A 40 2.84 9.78 -7.48
N GLY A 41 2.08 8.75 -7.88
CA GLY A 41 0.62 8.78 -7.98
C GLY A 41 -0.13 8.41 -6.70
N LEU A 42 0.55 8.00 -5.61
CA LEU A 42 -0.15 7.54 -4.41
C LEU A 42 -0.71 8.71 -3.61
N GLU A 43 -2.04 8.76 -3.52
CA GLU A 43 -2.76 9.84 -2.84
C GLU A 43 -3.45 9.37 -1.55
N HIS A 44 -3.86 8.10 -1.49
CA HIS A 44 -4.74 7.60 -0.41
C HIS A 44 -4.24 6.29 0.23
N LEU A 45 -4.24 6.27 1.57
CA LEU A 45 -3.97 5.10 2.42
C LEU A 45 -5.12 4.94 3.43
N HIS A 46 -5.92 3.89 3.34
CA HIS A 46 -7.07 3.63 4.25
C HIS A 46 -7.09 2.20 4.78
N ASP A 47 -7.64 2.01 5.99
CA ASP A 47 -7.80 0.71 6.63
C ASP A 47 -6.48 -0.08 6.75
N ILE A 48 -5.45 0.62 7.22
CA ILE A 48 -4.09 0.11 7.46
C ILE A 48 -3.63 0.36 8.93
N PRO A 49 -4.44 0.01 9.94
CA PRO A 49 -4.18 0.35 11.35
C PRO A 49 -2.87 -0.21 11.93
N ALA A 50 -2.30 -1.26 11.34
CA ALA A 50 -1.07 -1.89 11.82
C ALA A 50 0.22 -1.27 11.26
N LEU A 51 0.15 -0.23 10.41
CA LEU A 51 1.31 0.31 9.72
C LEU A 51 2.26 0.99 10.71
N LYS A 52 3.49 0.44 10.79
CA LYS A 52 4.53 0.93 11.71
C LYS A 52 5.60 1.74 10.97
N SER A 53 5.84 1.42 9.70
CA SER A 53 6.89 2.02 8.90
C SER A 53 6.39 2.25 7.48
N LEU A 54 6.59 3.48 7.01
CA LEU A 54 6.43 3.90 5.63
C LEU A 54 7.79 4.42 5.15
N MET A 55 8.34 3.81 4.11
CA MET A 55 9.63 4.16 3.50
C MET A 55 9.48 4.51 2.03
#